data_AF-A0A7J6KPP5-F1
#
_entry.id   AF-A0A7J6KPP5-F1
#
_cell.length_a   1.000
_cell.length_b   1.000
_cell.length_c   1.000
_cell.angle_alpha   90.00
_cell.angle_beta   90.00
_cell.angle_gamma   90.00
#
_symmetry.space_group_name_H-M   'P 1'
#
loop_
_entity.id
_entity.type
_entity.pdbx_description
1 polymer ?
#
loop_
_entity_poly.entity_id
_entity_poly.type
_entity_poly.pdbx_seq_one_letter_code
_entity_poly.pdbx_strand_id
1 'polypeptide(L)'
;MSWIVHLALINTLVLISIADKLVRMDLSFKMTRVNKVYPLPVANFKADGQNIYALVDTGATYLFFVWKYWFEDNLENCNELIFGCYECAPPCKQGPTKTFTFGDGAKVWLFPHTGKLDFNGGVSAPLDFGLVSGFNRDSATIWASLGLRPSHPGSAPYKSIVEQLFAKKIIASNSFSIYFTGGDNPSGQLILGGDDPSKHAGPLSYVQIVNEDEEFIQLLGLTIG
;
A
#
# COMPACT_ATOMS: atom_id res chain seq x y z
N MET A 1 50.33 -39.84 -3.88
CA MET A 1 49.89 -38.52 -4.39
C MET A 1 48.44 -38.65 -4.78
N SER A 2 47.57 -38.06 -3.98
CA SER A 2 46.12 -38.06 -4.14
C SER A 2 45.73 -36.86 -5.00
N TRP A 3 44.90 -37.06 -6.03
CA TRP A 3 44.21 -35.97 -6.70
C TRP A 3 42.72 -36.27 -6.68
N ILE A 4 42.02 -35.47 -5.90
CA ILE A 4 40.57 -35.45 -5.72
C ILE A 4 39.95 -34.81 -6.96
N VAL A 5 38.99 -35.50 -7.57
CA VAL A 5 38.07 -34.94 -8.57
C VAL A 5 37.04 -34.09 -7.83
N HIS A 6 37.03 -32.77 -8.04
CA HIS A 6 35.90 -31.94 -7.65
C HIS A 6 34.83 -32.01 -8.74
N LEU A 7 33.75 -32.76 -8.45
CA LEU A 7 32.46 -32.54 -9.12
C LEU A 7 31.92 -31.18 -8.64
N ALA A 8 32.13 -30.14 -9.43
CA ALA A 8 31.28 -28.96 -9.35
C ALA A 8 29.99 -29.29 -10.12
N LEU A 9 28.94 -29.61 -9.37
CA LEU A 9 27.58 -29.64 -9.89
C LEU A 9 27.25 -28.24 -10.42
N ILE A 10 27.29 -28.11 -11.75
CA ILE A 10 26.63 -27.01 -12.45
C ILE A 10 25.15 -27.22 -12.19
N ASN A 11 24.62 -26.59 -11.15
CA ASN A 11 23.18 -26.38 -11.02
C ASN A 11 22.79 -25.43 -12.15
N THR A 12 22.45 -26.00 -13.29
CA THR A 12 21.68 -25.34 -14.33
C THR A 12 20.38 -24.91 -13.67
N LEU A 13 20.33 -23.63 -13.26
CA LEU A 13 19.10 -23.01 -12.81
C LEU A 13 18.20 -22.97 -14.05
N VAL A 14 17.34 -23.98 -14.17
CA VAL A 14 16.20 -23.89 -15.08
C VAL A 14 15.35 -22.75 -14.51
N LEU A 15 15.54 -21.55 -15.05
CA LEU A 15 14.59 -20.44 -14.97
C LEU A 15 13.33 -20.92 -15.69
N ILE A 16 12.54 -21.74 -14.99
CA ILE A 16 11.13 -21.80 -15.26
C ILE A 16 10.68 -20.36 -15.02
N SER A 17 10.32 -19.67 -16.10
CA SER A 17 9.56 -18.43 -16.04
C SER A 17 8.27 -18.75 -15.29
N ILE A 18 8.34 -18.67 -13.96
CA ILE A 18 7.16 -18.42 -13.15
C ILE A 18 6.82 -17.01 -13.59
N ALA A 19 5.72 -16.82 -14.32
CA ALA A 19 5.19 -15.50 -14.57
C ALA A 19 5.23 -14.75 -13.22
N ASP A 20 6.00 -13.66 -13.15
CA ASP A 20 6.28 -13.02 -11.87
C ASP A 20 4.95 -12.74 -11.19
N LYS A 21 4.79 -13.28 -9.98
CA LYS A 21 3.60 -13.11 -9.18
C LYS A 21 3.58 -11.67 -8.66
N LEU A 22 3.17 -10.77 -9.54
CA LEU A 22 3.10 -9.34 -9.33
C LEU A 22 1.65 -8.90 -9.30
N VAL A 23 1.33 -8.01 -8.36
CA VAL A 23 0.07 -7.26 -8.39
C VAL A 23 0.40 -5.84 -8.84
N ARG A 24 -0.28 -5.39 -9.89
CA ARG A 24 -0.07 -4.05 -10.47
C ARG A 24 -1.29 -3.18 -10.21
N MET A 25 -1.05 -1.95 -9.81
CA MET A 25 -2.08 -0.94 -9.62
C MET A 25 -1.64 0.35 -10.30
N ASP A 26 -2.53 0.91 -11.12
CA ASP A 26 -2.28 2.21 -11.73
C ASP A 26 -2.48 3.30 -10.69
N LEU A 27 -1.56 4.27 -10.71
CA LEU A 27 -1.55 5.41 -9.81
C LEU A 27 -2.01 6.65 -10.55
N SER A 28 -2.94 7.35 -9.93
CA SER A 28 -3.37 8.68 -10.31
C SER A 28 -3.02 9.67 -9.21
N PHE A 29 -2.95 10.95 -9.55
CA PHE A 29 -2.61 12.01 -8.62
C PHE A 29 -3.85 12.86 -8.36
N LYS A 30 -4.29 12.92 -7.10
CA LYS A 30 -5.51 13.63 -6.71
C LYS A 30 -5.24 14.76 -5.74
N MET A 31 -5.89 15.89 -5.96
CA MET A 31 -5.88 17.04 -5.06
C MET A 31 -6.99 16.89 -4.02
N THR A 32 -6.72 17.21 -2.75
CA THR A 32 -7.78 17.32 -1.74
C THR A 32 -8.22 18.78 -1.61
N ARG A 33 -9.40 19.02 -1.00
CA ARG A 33 -9.87 20.39 -0.72
C ARG A 33 -8.89 21.19 0.15
N VAL A 34 -8.18 20.50 1.05
CA VAL A 34 -7.25 21.09 2.01
C VAL A 34 -5.81 21.13 1.48
N ASN A 35 -5.39 20.11 0.73
CA ASN A 35 -4.09 20.07 0.07
C ASN A 35 -4.23 20.49 -1.40
N LYS A 36 -4.21 21.81 -1.61
CA LYS A 36 -4.26 22.43 -2.95
C LYS A 36 -2.89 22.58 -3.62
N VAL A 37 -1.82 22.11 -2.98
CA VAL A 37 -0.45 22.34 -3.45
C VAL A 37 0.23 21.05 -3.91
N TYR A 38 0.01 19.94 -3.22
CA TYR A 38 0.67 18.67 -3.52
C TYR A 38 -0.35 17.57 -3.81
N PRO A 39 -0.44 17.08 -5.06
CA PRO A 39 -1.33 15.98 -5.36
C PRO A 39 -0.84 14.70 -4.67
N LEU A 40 -1.80 13.92 -4.18
CA LEU A 40 -1.55 12.66 -3.50
C LEU A 40 -1.57 11.49 -4.50
N PRO A 41 -0.61 10.55 -4.44
CA PRO A 41 -0.66 9.34 -5.25
C PRO A 41 -1.74 8.42 -4.71
N VAL A 42 -2.67 8.04 -5.58
CA VAL A 42 -3.87 7.25 -5.25
C VAL A 42 -3.94 6.04 -6.16
N ALA A 43 -4.02 4.86 -5.55
CA ALA A 43 -4.30 3.61 -6.24
C ALA A 43 -5.81 3.42 -6.39
N ASN A 44 -6.24 2.93 -7.56
CA ASN A 44 -7.62 2.54 -7.82
C ASN A 44 -7.72 1.01 -7.96
N PHE A 45 -8.63 0.42 -7.20
CA PHE A 45 -8.93 -1.02 -7.22
C PHE A 45 -10.36 -1.23 -6.74
N LYS A 46 -10.84 -2.49 -6.69
CA LYS A 46 -12.16 -2.78 -6.14
C LYS A 46 -12.08 -3.49 -4.80
N ALA A 47 -12.98 -3.14 -3.89
CA ALA A 47 -13.27 -3.91 -2.68
C ALA A 47 -14.74 -4.31 -2.71
N ASP A 48 -15.01 -5.62 -2.72
CA ASP A 48 -16.35 -6.21 -2.83
C ASP A 48 -17.17 -5.61 -3.99
N GLY A 49 -16.49 -5.42 -5.13
CA GLY A 49 -17.07 -4.86 -6.35
C GLY A 49 -17.17 -3.33 -6.39
N GLN A 50 -16.93 -2.62 -5.28
CA GLN A 50 -16.96 -1.16 -5.18
C GLN A 50 -15.61 -0.55 -5.56
N ASN A 51 -15.60 0.53 -6.33
CA ASN A 51 -14.34 1.24 -6.64
C ASN A 51 -13.83 1.95 -5.38
N ILE A 52 -12.57 1.68 -5.03
CA ILE A 52 -11.86 2.30 -3.91
C ILE A 52 -10.67 3.08 -4.45
N TYR A 53 -10.52 4.29 -3.92
CA TYR A 53 -9.37 5.15 -4.18
C TYR A 53 -8.62 5.31 -2.87
N ALA A 54 -7.43 4.72 -2.75
CA ALA A 54 -6.64 4.76 -1.51
C ALA A 54 -5.31 5.48 -1.73
N LEU A 55 -4.94 6.34 -0.78
CA LEU A 55 -3.62 6.96 -0.71
C LEU A 55 -2.56 5.87 -0.65
N VAL A 56 -1.56 5.93 -1.53
CA VAL A 56 -0.36 5.09 -1.43
C VAL A 56 0.50 5.63 -0.29
N ASP A 57 0.49 4.94 0.85
CA ASP A 57 1.09 5.42 2.09
C ASP A 57 2.29 4.55 2.48
N THR A 58 3.49 5.01 2.12
CA THR A 58 4.74 4.34 2.49
C THR A 58 5.11 4.57 3.95
N GLY A 59 4.49 5.54 4.63
CA GLY A 59 4.79 5.86 6.04
C GLY A 59 3.99 5.03 7.04
N ALA A 60 2.92 4.37 6.60
CA ALA A 60 1.99 3.63 7.46
C ALA A 60 1.78 2.17 7.05
N THR A 61 1.51 1.33 8.03
CA THR A 61 1.18 -0.10 7.84
C THR A 61 -0.27 -0.31 7.37
N TYR A 62 -1.16 0.61 7.70
CA TYR A 62 -2.59 0.32 7.75
C TYR A 62 -3.26 0.33 6.36
N LEU A 63 -3.85 -0.82 5.98
CA LEU A 63 -4.88 -0.85 4.94
C LEU A 63 -6.24 -0.50 5.58
N PHE A 64 -6.85 0.62 5.18
CA PHE A 64 -8.17 1.00 5.68
C PHE A 64 -8.95 1.87 4.71
N PHE A 65 -10.28 1.78 4.80
CA PHE A 65 -11.22 2.53 3.98
C PHE A 65 -12.17 3.35 4.84
N VAL A 66 -12.62 4.49 4.30
CA VAL A 66 -13.61 5.32 4.97
C VAL A 66 -14.95 4.60 4.94
N TRP A 67 -15.52 4.32 6.11
CA TRP A 67 -16.82 3.65 6.18
C TRP A 67 -17.92 4.65 5.84
N LYS A 68 -18.74 4.31 4.84
CA LYS A 68 -19.78 5.20 4.31
C LYS A 68 -20.73 5.70 5.39
N TYR A 69 -21.30 4.79 6.18
CA TYR A 69 -22.30 5.13 7.20
C TYR A 69 -21.75 6.14 8.21
N TRP A 70 -20.59 5.86 8.80
CA TRP A 70 -19.99 6.80 9.75
C TRP A 70 -19.65 8.14 9.10
N PHE A 71 -19.12 8.15 7.87
CA PHE A 71 -18.74 9.38 7.20
C PHE A 71 -19.96 10.27 6.89
N GLU A 72 -21.02 9.69 6.35
CA GLU A 72 -22.26 10.41 6.01
C GLU A 72 -23.04 10.86 7.24
N ASP A 73 -22.98 10.10 8.35
CA ASP A 73 -23.65 10.47 9.60
C ASP A 73 -22.93 11.60 10.37
N ASN A 74 -21.61 11.79 10.16
CA ASN A 74 -20.80 12.67 11.00
C ASN A 74 -20.15 13.84 10.27
N LEU A 75 -19.91 13.74 8.96
CA LEU A 75 -19.11 14.71 8.21
C LEU A 75 -19.85 15.25 6.99
N GLU A 76 -19.84 14.50 5.88
CA GLU A 76 -20.30 14.98 4.57
C GLU A 76 -20.84 13.80 3.73
N ASN A 77 -21.46 14.10 2.59
CA ASN A 77 -21.86 13.06 1.64
C ASN A 77 -20.63 12.34 1.07
N CYS A 78 -20.70 11.01 0.93
CA CYS A 78 -19.57 10.22 0.45
C CYS A 78 -19.04 10.65 -0.93
N ASN A 79 -19.90 11.16 -1.81
CA ASN A 79 -19.50 11.60 -3.16
C ASN A 79 -18.57 12.81 -3.15
N GLU A 80 -18.50 13.55 -2.03
CA GLU A 80 -17.59 14.69 -1.86
C GLU A 80 -16.16 14.26 -1.49
N LEU A 81 -15.98 13.01 -1.07
CA LEU A 81 -14.68 12.48 -0.66
C LEU A 81 -13.92 11.90 -1.86
N ILE A 82 -12.74 12.44 -2.15
CA ILE A 82 -11.92 12.00 -3.31
C ILE A 82 -11.50 10.53 -3.29
N PHE A 83 -11.49 9.94 -2.09
CA PHE A 83 -11.14 8.54 -1.81
C PHE A 83 -12.35 7.61 -1.96
N GLY A 84 -13.56 8.18 -2.04
CA GLY A 84 -14.81 7.45 -1.90
C GLY A 84 -14.97 6.84 -0.50
N CYS A 85 -16.01 6.04 -0.32
CA CYS A 85 -16.26 5.31 0.91
C CYS A 85 -16.59 3.86 0.57
N TYR A 86 -16.37 3.00 1.56
CA TYR A 86 -16.73 1.61 1.51
C TYR A 86 -18.09 1.41 2.21
N GLU A 87 -19.03 0.79 1.49
CA GLU A 87 -20.34 0.40 1.99
C GLU A 87 -20.41 -1.11 2.21
N CYS A 88 -20.74 -1.54 3.43
CA CYS A 88 -20.88 -2.96 3.73
C CYS A 88 -22.16 -3.53 3.12
N ALA A 89 -22.07 -4.69 2.46
CA ALA A 89 -23.21 -5.44 1.96
C ALA A 89 -23.14 -6.93 2.40
N PRO A 90 -23.98 -7.39 3.35
CA PRO A 90 -25.01 -6.62 4.09
C PRO A 90 -24.40 -5.55 5.03
N PRO A 91 -25.21 -4.58 5.52
CA PRO A 91 -24.71 -3.57 6.44
C PRO A 91 -24.00 -4.19 7.65
N CYS A 92 -22.73 -3.80 7.83
CA CYS A 92 -21.92 -4.22 8.95
C CYS A 92 -22.21 -3.35 10.17
N LYS A 93 -21.96 -3.88 11.36
CA LYS A 93 -21.99 -3.12 12.61
C LYS A 93 -20.58 -2.72 13.01
N GLN A 94 -20.42 -1.53 13.58
CA GLN A 94 -19.15 -1.10 14.16
C GLN A 94 -18.71 -2.11 15.23
N GLY A 95 -17.52 -2.66 15.05
CA GLY A 95 -16.88 -3.54 16.03
C GLY A 95 -16.00 -2.75 17.02
N PRO A 96 -15.25 -3.47 17.88
CA PRO A 96 -14.23 -2.86 18.74
C PRO A 96 -13.26 -2.02 17.92
N THR A 97 -13.06 -0.79 18.37
CA THR A 97 -12.33 0.23 17.64
C THR A 97 -10.97 0.48 18.29
N LYS A 98 -9.93 0.69 17.48
CA LYS A 98 -8.60 1.11 17.93
C LYS A 98 -8.20 2.42 17.27
N THR A 99 -7.53 3.29 18.02
CA THR A 99 -7.03 4.58 17.54
C THR A 99 -5.59 4.46 17.05
N PHE A 100 -5.31 5.06 15.89
CA PHE A 100 -4.00 5.16 15.28
C PHE A 100 -3.64 6.62 15.06
N THR A 101 -2.42 6.99 15.44
CA THR A 101 -1.88 8.33 15.24
C THR A 101 -0.90 8.29 14.08
N PHE A 102 -1.07 9.18 13.11
CA PHE A 102 -0.21 9.30 11.93
C PHE A 102 0.82 10.42 12.13
N GLY A 103 1.86 10.45 11.28
CA GLY A 103 2.99 11.37 11.43
C GLY A 103 2.62 12.86 11.36
N ASP A 104 1.46 13.17 10.77
CA ASP A 104 0.90 14.51 10.70
C ASP A 104 0.07 14.89 11.96
N GLY A 105 -0.02 13.99 12.94
CA GLY A 105 -0.81 14.13 14.16
C GLY A 105 -2.28 13.73 14.01
N ALA A 106 -2.73 13.32 12.82
CA ALA A 106 -4.10 12.86 12.62
C ALA A 106 -4.36 11.58 13.43
N LYS A 107 -5.55 11.51 14.03
CA LYS A 107 -6.03 10.31 14.71
C LYS A 107 -7.16 9.69 13.93
N VAL A 108 -7.03 8.39 13.63
CA VAL A 108 -8.04 7.60 12.93
C VAL A 108 -8.46 6.45 13.83
N TRP A 109 -9.76 6.24 13.94
CA TRP A 109 -10.36 5.14 14.69
C TRP A 109 -10.80 4.08 13.70
N LEU A 110 -10.27 2.87 13.85
CA LEU A 110 -10.53 1.77 12.93
C LEU A 110 -11.14 0.58 13.68
N PHE A 111 -12.17 -0.02 13.09
CA PHE A 111 -12.61 -1.37 13.45
C PHE A 111 -12.30 -2.35 12.30
N PRO A 112 -12.00 -3.62 12.60
CA PRO A 112 -11.58 -4.58 11.60
C PRO A 112 -12.73 -5.01 10.69
N HIS A 113 -12.41 -5.25 9.43
CA HIS A 113 -13.28 -5.83 8.43
C HIS A 113 -12.48 -6.72 7.48
N THR A 114 -13.16 -7.62 6.78
CA THR A 114 -12.56 -8.48 5.76
C THR A 114 -13.44 -8.39 4.53
N GLY A 115 -12.81 -8.18 3.37
CA GLY A 115 -13.50 -8.04 2.10
C GLY A 115 -12.65 -8.57 0.95
N LYS A 116 -13.28 -8.81 -0.20
CA LYS A 116 -12.58 -9.27 -1.40
C LYS A 116 -12.02 -8.07 -2.16
N LEU A 117 -10.70 -7.97 -2.25
CA LEU A 117 -10.03 -6.94 -3.05
C LEU A 117 -9.68 -7.50 -4.44
N ASP A 118 -10.13 -6.82 -5.48
CA ASP A 118 -9.82 -7.10 -6.89
C ASP A 118 -8.89 -6.02 -7.44
N PHE A 119 -7.73 -6.45 -7.93
CA PHE A 119 -6.70 -5.58 -8.52
C PHE A 119 -6.72 -5.66 -10.05
N ASN A 120 -6.00 -4.74 -10.70
CA ASN A 120 -5.80 -4.82 -12.15
C ASN A 120 -5.10 -6.14 -12.52
N GLY A 121 -5.39 -6.66 -13.71
CA GLY A 121 -4.80 -7.93 -14.18
C GLY A 121 -5.47 -9.20 -13.64
N GLY A 122 -6.64 -9.09 -12.99
CA GLY A 122 -7.46 -10.25 -12.60
C GLY A 122 -7.04 -10.93 -11.29
N VAL A 123 -6.11 -10.34 -10.54
CA VAL A 123 -5.74 -10.83 -9.21
C VAL A 123 -6.79 -10.41 -8.19
N SER A 124 -7.22 -11.35 -7.36
CA SER A 124 -8.25 -11.12 -6.36
C SER A 124 -8.02 -11.93 -5.09
N ALA A 125 -8.27 -11.32 -3.93
CA ALA A 125 -8.05 -11.98 -2.65
C ALA A 125 -8.93 -11.41 -1.52
N PRO A 126 -9.39 -12.25 -0.58
CA PRO A 126 -9.93 -11.75 0.68
C PRO A 126 -8.81 -11.16 1.52
N LEU A 127 -8.90 -9.89 1.88
CA LEU A 127 -7.93 -9.15 2.68
C LEU A 127 -8.62 -8.49 3.88
N ASP A 128 -7.87 -8.34 4.96
CA ASP A 128 -8.28 -7.67 6.18
C ASP A 128 -7.92 -6.18 6.09
N PHE A 129 -8.85 -5.32 6.47
CA PHE A 129 -8.67 -3.87 6.46
C PHE A 129 -9.46 -3.20 7.58
N GLY A 130 -9.07 -1.98 7.92
CA GLY A 130 -9.81 -1.13 8.84
C GLY A 130 -10.97 -0.42 8.14
N LEU A 131 -12.08 -0.26 8.86
CA LEU A 131 -13.14 0.67 8.52
C LEU A 131 -13.10 1.85 9.47
N VAL A 132 -13.08 3.07 8.92
CA VAL A 132 -13.02 4.28 9.75
C VAL A 132 -14.34 4.48 10.49
N SER A 133 -14.27 4.62 11.81
CA SER A 133 -15.40 4.92 12.69
C SER A 133 -15.16 6.15 13.57
N GLY A 134 -14.18 6.97 13.21
CA GLY A 134 -13.81 8.17 13.93
C GLY A 134 -12.59 8.81 13.29
N PHE A 135 -12.53 10.14 13.34
CA PHE A 135 -11.43 10.94 12.84
C PHE A 135 -11.32 12.22 13.66
N ASN A 136 -10.10 12.65 13.94
CA ASN A 136 -9.82 13.90 14.64
C ASN A 136 -8.56 14.54 14.07
N ARG A 137 -8.76 15.69 13.41
CA ARG A 137 -7.74 16.71 13.15
C ARG A 137 -8.40 18.01 12.71
N ASP A 138 -7.90 19.15 13.19
CA ASP A 138 -8.43 20.48 12.86
C ASP A 138 -8.19 20.91 11.39
N SER A 139 -7.31 20.23 10.65
CA SER A 139 -6.85 20.67 9.33
C SER A 139 -6.51 19.55 8.33
N ALA A 140 -7.03 18.33 8.52
CA ALA A 140 -6.84 17.25 7.54
C ALA A 140 -8.16 16.74 6.97
N THR A 141 -8.13 16.42 5.68
CA THR A 141 -9.17 15.61 5.04
C THR A 141 -8.97 14.17 5.47
N ILE A 142 -10.04 13.50 5.91
CA ILE A 142 -10.02 12.06 6.09
C ILE A 142 -9.60 11.36 4.77
N TRP A 143 -8.90 10.24 4.88
CA TRP A 143 -8.47 9.48 3.71
C TRP A 143 -8.76 7.98 3.86
N ALA A 144 -8.68 7.27 2.74
CA ALA A 144 -8.47 5.83 2.72
C ALA A 144 -6.98 5.57 2.48
N SER A 145 -6.39 4.60 3.16
CA SER A 145 -4.96 4.32 3.07
C SER A 145 -4.67 2.93 2.54
N LEU A 146 -3.72 2.86 1.63
CA LEU A 146 -3.01 1.67 1.19
C LEU A 146 -1.64 1.68 1.86
N GLY A 147 -1.59 1.27 3.13
CA GLY A 147 -0.36 1.18 3.89
C GLY A 147 0.62 0.15 3.31
N LEU A 148 1.85 0.59 3.06
CA LEU A 148 2.91 -0.24 2.47
C LEU A 148 4.03 -0.59 3.46
N ARG A 149 4.13 0.13 4.58
CA ARG A 149 5.13 -0.14 5.62
C ARG A 149 4.87 -1.50 6.28
N PRO A 150 5.90 -2.31 6.61
CA PRO A 150 5.77 -3.52 7.39
C PRO A 150 5.02 -3.31 8.71
N SER A 151 4.44 -4.38 9.23
CA SER A 151 3.81 -4.38 10.54
C SER A 151 4.81 -4.16 11.66
N HIS A 152 4.42 -3.38 12.65
CA HIS A 152 5.20 -3.10 13.86
C HIS A 152 4.34 -3.39 15.11
N PRO A 153 4.91 -3.51 16.33
CA PRO A 153 4.16 -3.93 17.52
C PRO A 153 2.89 -3.10 17.83
N GLY A 154 2.82 -1.87 17.36
CA GLY A 154 1.65 -0.98 17.50
C GLY A 154 0.54 -1.21 16.48
N SER A 155 0.81 -1.90 15.36
CA SER A 155 -0.10 -1.95 14.21
C SER A 155 -1.22 -2.98 14.33
N ALA A 156 -1.10 -3.94 15.25
CA ALA A 156 -2.10 -4.99 15.44
C ALA A 156 -3.53 -4.43 15.65
N PRO A 157 -4.58 -5.07 15.09
CA PRO A 157 -4.56 -6.32 14.32
C PRO A 157 -4.24 -6.14 12.82
N TYR A 158 -3.88 -4.94 12.38
CA TYR A 158 -3.75 -4.63 10.97
C TYR A 158 -2.37 -4.96 10.42
N LYS A 159 -2.36 -5.43 9.17
CA LYS A 159 -1.17 -5.75 8.39
C LYS A 159 -1.18 -4.96 7.09
N SER A 160 0.01 -4.70 6.55
CA SER A 160 0.12 -4.06 5.25
C SER A 160 -0.44 -4.95 4.15
N ILE A 161 -0.86 -4.34 3.04
CA ILE A 161 -1.36 -5.11 1.90
C ILE A 161 -0.31 -6.08 1.36
N VAL A 162 0.96 -5.67 1.38
CA VAL A 162 2.09 -6.47 0.89
C VAL A 162 2.26 -7.74 1.72
N GLU A 163 2.23 -7.60 3.05
CA GLU A 163 2.34 -8.74 3.97
C GLU A 163 1.18 -9.72 3.81
N GLN A 164 -0.05 -9.22 3.64
CA GLN A 164 -1.21 -10.07 3.48
C GLN A 164 -1.18 -10.86 2.15
N LEU A 165 -0.82 -10.20 1.04
CA LEU A 165 -0.70 -10.84 -0.27
C LEU A 165 0.46 -11.86 -0.30
N PHE A 166 1.59 -11.53 0.33
CA PHE A 166 2.73 -12.42 0.45
C PHE A 166 2.39 -13.67 1.28
N ALA A 167 1.75 -13.48 2.44
CA ALA A 167 1.31 -14.59 3.29
C ALA A 167 0.33 -15.53 2.57
N LYS A 168 -0.47 -15.00 1.64
CA LYS A 168 -1.40 -15.76 0.79
C LYS A 168 -0.75 -16.33 -0.47
N LYS A 169 0.56 -16.15 -0.67
CA LYS A 169 1.33 -16.61 -1.86
C LYS A 169 0.80 -16.07 -3.19
N ILE A 170 0.14 -14.91 -3.14
CA ILE A 170 -0.37 -14.18 -4.32
C ILE A 170 0.76 -13.41 -4.98
N ILE A 171 1.66 -12.84 -4.18
CA ILE A 171 2.90 -12.22 -4.64
C ILE A 171 4.13 -13.08 -4.27
N ALA A 172 5.21 -12.94 -5.03
CA ALA A 172 6.43 -13.75 -4.85
C ALA A 172 7.30 -13.30 -3.66
N SER A 173 7.30 -12.01 -3.34
CA SER A 173 8.11 -11.41 -2.29
C SER A 173 7.31 -10.43 -1.44
N ASN A 174 7.78 -10.19 -0.22
CA ASN A 174 7.28 -9.11 0.64
C ASN A 174 7.97 -7.78 0.29
N SER A 175 7.80 -7.32 -0.95
CA SER A 175 8.38 -6.07 -1.43
C SER A 175 7.42 -5.35 -2.38
N PHE A 176 7.69 -4.08 -2.62
CA PHE A 176 6.96 -3.28 -3.59
C PHE A 176 7.91 -2.32 -4.31
N SER A 177 7.48 -1.83 -5.46
CA SER A 177 8.13 -0.77 -6.22
C SER A 177 7.11 0.24 -6.70
N ILE A 178 7.54 1.50 -6.78
CA ILE A 178 6.70 2.62 -7.22
C ILE A 178 7.42 3.33 -8.36
N TYR A 179 6.72 3.48 -9.48
CA TYR A 179 7.22 4.20 -10.64
C TYR A 179 6.30 5.38 -10.91
N PHE A 180 6.85 6.59 -10.94
CA PHE A 180 6.12 7.80 -11.30
C PHE A 180 6.57 8.33 -12.66
N THR A 181 5.63 8.89 -13.41
CA THR A 181 5.88 9.67 -14.62
C THR A 181 5.68 11.15 -14.30
N GLY A 182 6.66 11.99 -14.61
CA GLY A 182 6.56 13.45 -14.47
C GLY A 182 5.68 14.09 -15.55
N GLY A 183 5.56 15.42 -15.50
CA GLY A 183 4.79 16.24 -16.44
C GLY A 183 3.55 16.88 -15.81
N ASP A 184 2.71 17.52 -16.63
CA ASP A 184 1.52 18.27 -16.17
C ASP A 184 0.42 17.35 -15.60
N ASN A 185 0.40 16.09 -16.02
CA ASN A 185 -0.52 15.06 -15.53
C ASN A 185 0.29 13.88 -14.97
N PRO A 186 0.84 14.01 -13.76
CA PRO A 186 1.63 12.94 -13.17
C PRO A 186 0.78 11.69 -13.00
N SER A 187 1.41 10.54 -13.22
CA SER A 187 0.79 9.22 -13.11
C SER A 187 1.84 8.22 -12.64
N GLY A 188 1.46 6.97 -12.43
CA GLY A 188 2.43 5.96 -12.06
C GLY A 188 1.88 4.57 -11.99
N GLN A 189 2.71 3.66 -11.50
CA GLN A 189 2.34 2.29 -11.21
C GLN A 189 2.96 1.86 -9.89
N LEU A 190 2.13 1.26 -9.04
CA LEU A 190 2.55 0.51 -7.86
C LEU A 190 2.59 -0.97 -8.26
N ILE A 191 3.72 -1.61 -8.00
CA ILE A 191 3.90 -3.05 -8.21
C ILE A 191 4.20 -3.69 -6.86
N LEU A 192 3.39 -4.67 -6.48
CA LEU A 192 3.59 -5.48 -5.28
C LEU A 192 4.17 -6.82 -5.69
N GLY A 193 5.17 -7.30 -4.94
CA GLY A 193 5.84 -8.58 -5.19
C GLY A 193 7.16 -8.49 -5.94
N GLY A 194 7.70 -7.28 -6.15
CA GLY A 194 8.96 -7.09 -6.87
C GLY A 194 9.06 -5.75 -7.60
N ASP A 195 9.90 -5.75 -8.63
CA ASP A 195 10.14 -4.64 -9.56
C ASP A 195 9.77 -5.03 -11.00
N ASP A 196 9.80 -4.05 -11.90
CA ASP A 196 9.66 -4.25 -13.34
C ASP A 196 10.92 -3.69 -14.04
N PRO A 197 11.81 -4.57 -14.53
CA PRO A 197 13.04 -4.16 -15.20
C PRO A 197 12.83 -3.29 -16.45
N SER A 198 11.64 -3.31 -17.06
CA SER A 198 11.31 -2.43 -18.18
C SER A 198 11.09 -0.96 -17.77
N LYS A 199 10.98 -0.69 -16.46
CA LYS A 199 10.66 0.63 -15.89
C LYS A 199 11.89 1.42 -15.43
N HIS A 200 13.09 0.85 -15.46
CA HIS A 200 14.31 1.55 -15.10
C HIS A 200 15.45 1.22 -16.07
N ALA A 201 16.40 2.16 -16.20
CA ALA A 201 17.60 1.97 -16.98
C ALA A 201 18.76 1.58 -16.07
N GLY A 202 19.43 0.48 -16.40
CA GLY A 202 20.59 -0.01 -15.64
C GLY A 202 20.23 -0.72 -14.33
N PRO A 203 21.25 -1.15 -13.57
CA PRO A 203 21.08 -1.90 -12.33
C PRO A 203 20.54 -1.03 -11.19
N LEU A 204 19.79 -1.66 -10.28
CA LEU A 204 19.33 -1.01 -9.05
C LEU A 204 20.49 -0.85 -8.06
N SER A 205 20.54 0.30 -7.40
CA SER A 205 21.43 0.56 -6.27
C SER A 205 20.68 0.32 -4.97
N TYR A 206 21.29 -0.43 -4.05
CA TYR A 206 20.69 -0.78 -2.77
C TYR A 206 21.38 -0.02 -1.65
N VAL A 207 20.59 0.52 -0.73
CA VAL A 207 21.05 1.17 0.50
C VAL A 207 20.48 0.43 1.70
N GLN A 208 21.25 0.35 2.78
CA GLN A 208 20.81 -0.31 4.00
C GLN A 208 19.84 0.59 4.76
N ILE A 209 18.75 -0.01 5.25
CA ILE A 209 17.84 0.63 6.21
C ILE A 209 18.57 0.72 7.56
N VAL A 210 18.66 1.92 8.12
CA VAL A 210 19.34 2.18 9.40
C VAL A 210 18.40 2.20 10.60
N ASN A 211 17.10 2.38 10.36
CA ASN A 211 16.05 2.23 11.35
C ASN A 211 14.90 1.44 10.71
N GLU A 212 14.74 0.17 11.09
CA GLU A 212 13.71 -0.72 10.55
C GLU A 212 12.30 -0.26 10.93
N ASP A 213 12.15 0.39 12.09
CA ASP A 213 10.85 0.92 12.47
C ASP A 213 10.47 2.00 11.45
N GLU A 214 11.29 3.02 11.24
CA GLU A 214 10.93 4.19 10.42
C GLU A 214 11.29 4.09 8.94
N GLU A 215 11.86 2.96 8.51
CA GLU A 215 12.41 2.72 7.16
C GLU A 215 13.42 3.79 6.71
N PHE A 216 14.15 4.38 7.67
CA PHE A 216 15.09 5.44 7.34
C PHE A 216 16.34 4.89 6.66
N ILE A 217 16.79 5.61 5.64
CA ILE A 217 18.08 5.41 4.99
C ILE A 217 19.04 6.52 5.42
N GLN A 218 20.32 6.19 5.53
CA GLN A 218 21.35 7.20 5.81
C GLN A 218 21.85 7.82 4.51
N LEU A 219 21.62 9.12 4.35
CA LEU A 219 22.28 9.91 3.31
C LEU A 219 23.70 10.23 3.76
N LEU A 220 24.70 9.74 3.02
CA LEU A 220 26.12 9.97 3.32
C LEU A 220 26.60 11.39 2.97
N GLY A 221 25.90 12.05 2.06
CA GLY A 221 26.18 13.41 1.65
C GLY A 221 25.18 13.89 0.60
N LEU A 222 24.91 15.19 0.59
CA LEU A 222 24.18 15.87 -0.46
C LEU A 222 25.12 16.90 -1.07
N THR A 223 25.36 16.80 -2.37
CA THR A 223 26.15 17.78 -3.12
C THR A 223 25.24 18.45 -4.14
N ILE A 224 25.32 19.78 -4.18
CA ILE A 224 24.73 20.60 -5.24
C ILE A 224 25.92 21.11 -6.05
N GLY A 225 25.89 20.86 -7.37
CA GLY A 225 26.95 21.27 -8.29
C GLY A 225 27.11 22.77 -8.41
#